data_AF-A0A7W8AHL6-F1
#
_entry.id   AF-A0A7W8AHL6-F1
#
_cell.length_a   1.000
_cell.length_b   1.000
_cell.length_c   1.000
_cell.angle_alpha   90.00
_cell.angle_beta   90.00
_cell.angle_gamma   90.00
#
_symmetry.space_group_name_H-M   'P 1'
#
loop_
_entity.id
_entity.type
_entity.pdbx_description
1 polymer ?
#
loop_
_entity_poly.entity_id
_entity_poly.type
_entity_poly.pdbx_seq_one_letter_code
_entity_poly.pdbx_strand_id
1 'polypeptide(L)'
;MTDGPRWCSTTAFQAIDALDELSTGGRALGLSWQVNDPGTLLYAANGGYLAEMSITRPRARRGGDPHALDVYAEGLRFDWADTSWRTHPDLLPGWLAYEDWSETHGEEDEEDMPAEWADFTQLSLDGYSPPLAECVTSAFVLIGRVTGTEFGHDWMQGAHSCYLIDN
;
A
#
# COMPACT_ATOMS: atom_id res chain seq x y z
N MET A 1 -20.72 4.84 23.00
CA MET A 1 -21.14 4.52 21.62
C MET A 1 -20.60 5.64 20.75
N THR A 2 -19.33 5.53 20.40
CA THR A 2 -18.58 6.59 19.70
C THR A 2 -18.51 6.22 18.22
N ASP A 3 -19.22 6.97 17.39
CA ASP A 3 -19.09 6.94 15.94
C ASP A 3 -17.63 7.29 15.59
N GLY A 4 -16.89 6.30 15.11
CA GLY A 4 -15.58 6.52 14.51
C GLY A 4 -15.73 7.25 13.16
N PRO A 5 -14.67 7.91 12.67
CA PRO A 5 -14.73 8.64 11.42
C PRO A 5 -15.15 7.71 10.28
N ARG A 6 -16.25 8.06 9.61
CA ARG A 6 -16.66 7.44 8.35
C ARG A 6 -15.72 7.96 7.28
N TRP A 7 -14.72 7.15 6.93
CA TRP A 7 -13.92 7.33 5.73
C TRP A 7 -14.85 7.19 4.51
N CYS A 8 -15.43 8.29 4.06
CA CYS A 8 -16.07 8.37 2.76
C CYS A 8 -14.97 8.51 1.71
N SER A 9 -14.49 7.37 1.22
CA SER A 9 -13.71 7.32 -0.01
C SER A 9 -14.67 7.45 -1.19
N THR A 10 -14.77 8.66 -1.75
CA THR A 10 -15.53 8.91 -3.00
C THR A 10 -14.90 8.15 -4.19
N THR A 11 -13.63 7.74 -4.07
CA THR A 11 -12.89 6.97 -5.09
C THR A 11 -13.16 5.46 -5.06
N ALA A 12 -13.53 4.88 -3.92
CA ALA A 12 -13.78 3.44 -3.81
C ALA A 12 -15.01 2.97 -4.61
N PHE A 13 -16.09 3.77 -4.65
CA PHE A 13 -17.33 3.39 -5.35
C PHE A 13 -17.16 3.34 -6.87
N GLN A 14 -16.44 4.31 -7.46
CA GLN A 14 -16.19 4.32 -8.91
C GLN A 14 -15.25 3.19 -9.34
N ALA A 15 -14.29 2.83 -8.50
CA ALA A 15 -13.39 1.70 -8.75
C ALA A 15 -14.13 0.35 -8.71
N ILE A 16 -15.16 0.21 -7.86
CA ILE A 16 -15.96 -1.03 -7.75
C ILE A 16 -16.73 -1.29 -9.06
N ASP A 17 -17.42 -0.29 -9.61
CA ASP A 17 -18.18 -0.47 -10.86
C ASP A 17 -17.27 -0.90 -12.03
N ALA A 18 -16.09 -0.28 -12.14
CA ALA A 18 -15.10 -0.66 -13.15
C ALA A 18 -14.55 -2.09 -12.93
N LEU A 19 -14.33 -2.48 -11.67
CA LEU A 19 -13.86 -3.82 -11.34
C LEU A 19 -14.90 -4.90 -11.63
N ASP A 20 -16.18 -4.62 -11.41
CA ASP A 20 -17.27 -5.52 -11.79
C ASP A 20 -17.23 -5.76 -13.30
N GLU A 21 -17.22 -4.71 -14.11
CA GLU A 21 -17.15 -4.85 -15.56
C GLU A 21 -15.91 -5.63 -16.01
N LEU A 22 -14.72 -5.23 -15.54
CA LEU A 22 -13.44 -5.86 -15.89
C LEU A 22 -13.32 -7.32 -15.44
N SER A 23 -14.01 -7.69 -14.37
CA SER A 23 -13.99 -9.06 -13.85
C SER A 23 -14.96 -10.01 -14.54
N THR A 24 -15.75 -9.53 -15.51
CA THR A 24 -16.70 -10.38 -16.25
C THR A 24 -15.97 -11.51 -16.98
N GLY A 25 -16.23 -12.76 -16.58
CA GLY A 25 -15.55 -13.94 -17.13
C GLY A 25 -14.12 -14.14 -16.62
N GLY A 26 -13.70 -13.43 -15.58
CA GLY A 26 -12.34 -13.50 -15.03
C GLY A 26 -12.22 -12.94 -13.61
N ARG A 27 -11.08 -12.29 -13.36
CA ARG A 27 -10.73 -11.66 -12.07
C ARG A 27 -10.15 -10.28 -12.36
N ALA A 28 -10.46 -9.31 -11.51
CA ALA A 28 -9.89 -7.97 -11.56
C ALA A 28 -9.43 -7.55 -10.16
N LEU A 29 -8.31 -6.82 -10.09
CA LEU A 29 -7.80 -6.22 -8.86
C LEU A 29 -7.58 -4.73 -9.04
N GLY A 30 -7.86 -3.98 -7.98
CA GLY A 30 -7.49 -2.57 -7.86
C GLY A 30 -6.54 -2.40 -6.68
N LEU A 31 -5.53 -1.54 -6.84
CA LEU A 31 -4.65 -1.13 -5.76
C LEU A 31 -4.56 0.39 -5.75
N SER A 32 -4.79 0.99 -4.58
CA SER A 32 -4.57 2.42 -4.35
C SER A 32 -3.71 2.60 -3.11
N TRP A 33 -2.85 3.61 -3.11
CA TRP A 33 -2.12 4.09 -1.93
C TRP A 33 -1.83 5.58 -2.09
N GLN A 34 -1.64 6.28 -0.98
CA GLN A 34 -1.23 7.67 -0.96
C GLN A 34 -0.22 7.88 0.17
N VAL A 35 0.52 8.99 0.14
CA VAL A 35 1.54 9.34 1.15
C VAL A 35 0.95 9.40 2.57
N ASN A 36 -0.35 9.71 2.71
CA ASN A 36 -1.00 9.90 4.01
C ASN A 36 -2.29 9.08 4.22
N ASP A 37 -2.69 8.25 3.27
CA ASP A 37 -3.93 7.47 3.34
C ASP A 37 -3.59 5.96 3.34
N PRO A 38 -4.14 5.15 4.26
CA PRO A 38 -4.04 3.70 4.17
C PRO A 38 -4.42 3.22 2.77
N GLY A 39 -3.48 2.58 2.09
CA GLY A 39 -3.77 1.99 0.78
C GLY A 39 -4.82 0.88 0.88
N THR A 40 -5.48 0.63 -0.24
CA THR A 40 -6.60 -0.31 -0.36
C THR A 40 -6.38 -1.24 -1.53
N LEU A 41 -6.67 -2.52 -1.31
CA LEU A 41 -6.71 -3.54 -2.33
C LEU A 41 -8.17 -3.98 -2.53
N LEU A 42 -8.64 -3.91 -3.78
CA LEU A 42 -9.97 -4.29 -4.21
C LEU A 42 -9.89 -5.54 -5.07
N TYR A 43 -10.86 -6.45 -4.93
CA TYR A 43 -10.93 -7.70 -5.67
C TYR A 43 -12.35 -7.98 -6.13
N ALA A 44 -12.49 -8.26 -7.43
CA ALA A 44 -13.72 -8.69 -8.06
C ALA A 44 -13.47 -9.94 -8.91
N ALA A 45 -14.47 -10.81 -8.99
CA ALA A 45 -14.44 -12.00 -9.84
C ALA A 45 -15.81 -12.28 -10.45
N ASN A 46 -15.81 -12.68 -11.72
CA ASN A 46 -17.01 -13.03 -12.48
C ASN A 46 -18.12 -11.97 -12.45
N GLY A 47 -17.76 -10.69 -12.53
CA GLY A 47 -18.74 -9.60 -12.56
C GLY A 47 -19.24 -9.18 -11.19
N GLY A 48 -18.52 -9.51 -10.11
CA GLY A 48 -18.92 -9.15 -8.76
C GLY A 48 -17.75 -8.84 -7.85
N TYR A 49 -17.84 -7.70 -7.17
CA TYR A 49 -16.96 -7.26 -6.11
C TYR A 49 -17.07 -8.20 -4.89
N LEU A 50 -15.92 -8.77 -4.53
CA LEU A 50 -15.81 -9.78 -3.47
C LEU A 50 -15.16 -9.23 -2.23
N ALA A 51 -14.02 -8.53 -2.36
CA ALA A 51 -13.25 -8.12 -1.22
C ALA A 51 -12.63 -6.73 -1.38
N GLU A 52 -12.56 -6.01 -0.26
CA GLU A 52 -11.72 -4.86 -0.03
C GLU A 52 -10.88 -5.14 1.22
N MET A 53 -9.60 -4.83 1.16
CA MET A 53 -8.67 -4.98 2.27
C MET A 53 -7.72 -3.78 2.32
N SER A 54 -7.56 -3.18 3.50
CA SER A 54 -6.49 -2.19 3.69
C SER A 54 -5.12 -2.87 3.66
N ILE A 55 -4.19 -2.33 2.87
CA ILE A 55 -2.83 -2.85 2.75
C ILE A 55 -1.94 -2.48 3.93
N THR A 56 -2.39 -1.59 4.82
CA THR A 56 -1.65 -1.17 6.03
C THR A 56 -2.34 -1.61 7.32
N ARG A 57 -3.60 -2.06 7.23
CA ARG A 57 -4.42 -2.55 8.33
C ARG A 57 -5.20 -3.78 7.87
N PRO A 58 -4.58 -4.97 7.78
CA PRO A 58 -5.16 -6.12 7.09
C PRO A 58 -6.40 -6.69 7.78
N ARG A 59 -6.76 -6.22 8.98
CA ARG A 59 -8.03 -6.56 9.64
C ARG A 59 -9.20 -5.70 9.16
N ALA A 60 -8.94 -4.53 8.57
CA ALA A 60 -9.96 -3.67 7.98
C ALA A 60 -10.32 -4.22 6.59
N ARG A 61 -11.44 -4.96 6.54
CA ARG A 61 -11.92 -5.64 5.33
C ARG A 61 -13.41 -5.48 5.11
N ARG A 62 -13.84 -5.51 3.86
CA ARG A 62 -15.25 -5.39 3.43
C ARG A 62 -15.50 -6.25 2.17
N GLY A 63 -16.76 -6.36 1.76
CA GLY A 63 -17.19 -7.06 0.55
C GLY A 63 -18.05 -8.29 0.78
N GLY A 64 -18.49 -8.92 -0.32
CA GLY A 64 -19.32 -10.14 -0.29
C GLY A 64 -18.61 -11.38 0.24
N ASP A 65 -17.28 -11.42 0.08
CA ASP A 65 -16.37 -12.39 0.69
C ASP A 65 -15.07 -11.70 1.13
N PRO A 66 -15.03 -11.12 2.34
CA PRO A 66 -13.85 -10.39 2.85
C PRO A 66 -12.58 -11.24 2.98
N HIS A 67 -12.70 -12.57 2.93
CA HIS A 67 -11.60 -13.53 3.10
C HIS A 67 -11.10 -14.11 1.77
N ALA A 68 -11.68 -13.71 0.64
CA ALA A 68 -11.33 -14.21 -0.69
C ALA A 68 -9.83 -14.06 -1.05
N LEU A 69 -9.13 -13.13 -0.38
CA LEU A 69 -7.71 -12.86 -0.60
C LEU A 69 -6.76 -13.63 0.32
N ASP A 70 -7.27 -14.33 1.34
CA ASP A 70 -6.43 -14.90 2.41
C ASP A 70 -5.44 -15.95 1.90
N VAL A 71 -5.88 -16.80 0.96
CA VAL A 71 -5.02 -17.81 0.33
C VAL A 71 -3.84 -17.18 -0.44
N TYR A 72 -4.03 -15.97 -0.98
CA TYR A 72 -2.99 -15.26 -1.71
C TYR A 72 -2.13 -14.38 -0.78
N ALA A 73 -2.66 -14.00 0.38
CA ALA A 73 -1.99 -13.18 1.38
C ALA A 73 -1.05 -13.96 2.30
N GLU A 74 -1.04 -15.29 2.23
CA GLU A 74 -0.23 -16.13 3.12
C GLU A 74 1.26 -15.77 3.08
N GLY A 75 1.83 -15.46 4.26
CA GLY A 75 3.23 -15.07 4.40
C GLY A 75 3.58 -13.65 3.94
N LEU A 76 2.60 -12.85 3.51
CA LEU A 76 2.80 -11.44 3.14
C LEU A 76 2.59 -10.51 4.34
N ARG A 77 3.17 -9.31 4.27
CA ARG A 77 3.18 -8.34 5.36
C ARG A 77 2.41 -7.08 4.99
N PHE A 78 1.30 -6.86 5.67
CA PHE A 78 0.40 -5.74 5.43
C PHE A 78 0.16 -4.91 6.71
N ASP A 79 0.73 -5.30 7.85
CA ASP A 79 0.48 -4.60 9.11
C ASP A 79 1.51 -3.47 9.28
N TRP A 80 1.04 -2.22 9.25
CA TRP A 80 1.89 -1.05 9.50
C TRP A 80 2.58 -1.08 10.86
N ALA A 81 1.96 -1.72 11.85
CA ALA A 81 2.51 -1.84 13.19
C ALA A 81 3.59 -2.95 13.29
N ASP A 82 3.80 -3.74 12.23
CA ASP A 82 4.90 -4.68 12.17
C ASP A 82 6.24 -3.93 12.14
N THR A 83 7.17 -4.32 13.00
CA THR A 83 8.52 -3.74 13.09
C THR A 83 9.58 -4.61 12.41
N SER A 84 9.19 -5.72 11.78
CA SER A 84 10.11 -6.63 11.08
C SER A 84 10.89 -5.96 9.95
N TRP A 85 10.34 -4.89 9.35
CA TRP A 85 11.02 -4.04 8.36
C TRP A 85 12.33 -3.42 8.87
N ARG A 86 12.50 -3.23 10.20
CA ARG A 86 13.75 -2.72 10.80
C ARG A 86 14.94 -3.65 10.55
N THR A 87 14.68 -4.90 10.18
CA THR A 87 15.70 -5.91 9.84
C THR A 87 15.81 -6.20 8.35
N HIS A 88 15.13 -5.41 7.51
CA HIS A 88 15.12 -5.64 6.06
C HIS A 88 16.53 -5.41 5.47
N PRO A 89 17.04 -6.31 4.61
CA PRO A 89 18.40 -6.19 4.07
C PRO A 89 18.59 -4.96 3.17
N ASP A 90 17.51 -4.50 2.53
CA ASP A 90 17.52 -3.33 1.64
C ASP A 90 17.24 -2.00 2.36
N LEU A 91 17.18 -2.01 3.70
CA LEU A 91 17.04 -0.78 4.47
C LEU A 91 18.28 0.10 4.28
N LEU A 92 18.07 1.40 4.02
CA LEU A 92 19.17 2.33 3.82
C LEU A 92 20.08 2.37 5.06
N PRO A 93 21.42 2.20 4.90
CA PRO A 93 22.34 2.26 6.02
C PRO A 93 22.23 3.59 6.76
N GLY A 94 21.97 3.56 8.06
CA GLY A 94 21.79 4.77 8.87
C GLY A 94 20.32 5.21 9.05
N TRP A 95 19.38 4.63 8.31
CA TRP A 95 17.95 4.99 8.41
C TRP A 95 17.39 4.83 9.83
N LEU A 96 17.73 3.73 10.53
CA LEU A 96 17.26 3.52 11.91
C LEU A 96 17.78 4.58 12.89
N ALA A 97 19.02 5.04 12.69
CA ALA A 97 19.60 6.08 13.53
C ALA A 97 18.94 7.43 13.25
N TYR A 98 18.64 7.72 11.98
CA TYR A 98 17.85 8.88 11.59
C TYR A 98 16.43 8.83 12.15
N GLU A 99 15.75 7.69 12.08
CA GLU A 99 14.39 7.53 12.64
C GLU A 99 14.39 7.81 14.14
N ASP A 100 15.26 7.14 14.92
CA ASP A 100 15.38 7.34 16.37
C ASP A 100 15.72 8.82 16.71
N TRP A 101 16.53 9.49 15.88
CA TRP A 101 16.81 10.92 16.04
C TRP A 101 15.58 11.77 15.74
N SER A 102 14.89 11.54 14.63
CA SER A 102 13.71 12.30 14.21
C SER A 102 12.53 12.17 15.17
N GLU A 103 12.39 11.05 15.89
CA GLU A 103 11.36 10.88 16.92
C GLU A 103 11.64 11.69 18.19
N THR A 104 12.92 12.04 18.42
CA THR A 104 13.38 12.73 19.63
C THR A 104 13.64 14.22 19.42
N HIS A 105 13.70 14.67 18.16
CA HIS A 105 14.03 16.04 17.76
C HIS A 105 12.87 16.66 16.98
N GLY A 106 12.55 17.91 17.30
CA GLY A 106 11.49 18.65 16.61
C GLY A 106 11.99 19.31 15.32
N GLU A 107 11.07 19.94 14.57
CA GLU A 107 11.42 20.72 13.37
C GLU A 107 12.42 21.86 13.66
N GLU A 108 12.47 22.35 14.90
CA GLU A 108 13.39 23.41 15.33
C GLU A 108 14.84 22.92 15.54
N ASP A 109 15.05 21.60 15.65
CA ASP A 109 16.35 20.98 15.90
C ASP A 109 17.05 20.53 14.60
N GLU A 110 16.52 20.90 13.44
CA GLU A 110 17.07 20.54 12.11
C GLU A 110 18.49 21.08 11.90
N GLU A 111 18.86 22.18 12.56
CA GLU A 111 20.22 22.74 12.51
C GLU A 111 21.29 21.83 13.15
N ASP A 112 20.88 20.95 14.07
CA ASP A 112 21.77 19.99 14.76
C ASP A 112 21.84 18.62 14.03
N MET A 113 21.11 18.47 12.92
CA MET A 113 21.07 17.24 12.15
C MET A 113 22.41 16.96 11.44
N PRO A 114 22.93 15.72 11.50
CA PRO A 114 24.09 15.31 10.70
C PRO A 114 23.87 15.56 9.19
N ALA A 115 24.86 16.17 8.52
CA ALA A 115 24.73 16.56 7.11
C ALA A 115 24.50 15.37 6.17
N GLU A 116 24.99 14.18 6.54
CA GLU A 116 24.76 12.93 5.81
C GLU A 116 23.30 12.44 5.84
N TRP A 117 22.46 12.99 6.72
CA TRP A 117 21.05 12.62 6.83
C TRP A 117 20.12 13.55 6.05
N ALA A 118 20.63 14.58 5.37
CA ALA A 118 19.84 15.45 4.52
C ALA A 118 19.04 14.66 3.46
N ASP A 119 19.63 13.59 2.90
CA ASP A 119 18.95 12.71 1.95
C ASP A 119 17.80 11.92 2.61
N PHE A 120 17.93 11.54 3.89
CA PHE A 120 16.86 10.84 4.61
C PHE A 120 15.68 11.75 4.93
N THR A 121 15.96 13.00 5.30
CA THR A 121 14.93 14.02 5.49
C THR A 121 14.16 14.24 4.19
N GLN A 122 14.87 14.40 3.07
CA GLN A 122 14.22 14.57 1.77
C GLN A 122 13.37 13.34 1.41
N LEU A 123 13.89 12.12 1.58
CA LEU A 123 13.11 10.89 1.35
C LEU A 123 11.85 10.82 2.22
N SER A 124 11.97 11.17 3.51
CA SER A 124 10.84 11.21 4.44
C SER A 124 9.78 12.22 4.01
N LEU A 125 10.20 13.42 3.59
CA LEU A 125 9.31 14.47 3.06
C LEU A 125 8.63 14.03 1.76
N ASP A 126 9.34 13.27 0.92
CA ASP A 126 8.80 12.67 -0.31
C ASP A 126 7.87 11.47 -0.03
N GLY A 127 7.63 11.13 1.24
CA GLY A 127 6.70 10.09 1.67
C GLY A 127 7.31 8.70 1.75
N TYR A 128 8.63 8.56 1.72
CA TYR A 128 9.29 7.28 1.95
C TYR A 128 9.04 6.80 3.37
N SER A 129 8.49 5.59 3.46
CA SER A 129 8.22 4.91 4.70
C SER A 129 8.52 3.42 4.50
N PRO A 130 9.53 2.85 5.19
CA PRO A 130 9.82 1.42 5.09
C PRO A 130 8.61 0.51 5.38
N PRO A 131 7.78 0.72 6.43
CA PRO A 131 6.58 -0.12 6.63
C PRO A 131 5.57 0.03 5.48
N LEU A 132 5.39 1.22 4.90
CA LEU A 132 4.54 1.39 3.72
C LEU A 132 5.09 0.63 2.51
N ALA A 133 6.40 0.73 2.28
CA ALA A 133 7.07 0.08 1.16
C ALA A 133 6.90 -1.44 1.23
N GLU A 134 7.01 -2.04 2.41
CA GLU A 134 6.76 -3.47 2.64
C GLU A 134 5.30 -3.84 2.34
N CYS A 135 4.35 -3.02 2.80
CA CYS A 135 2.91 -3.22 2.55
C CYS A 135 2.56 -3.14 1.06
N VAL A 136 3.11 -2.16 0.35
CA VAL A 136 2.93 -1.99 -1.11
C VAL A 136 3.59 -3.14 -1.87
N THR A 137 4.79 -3.56 -1.48
CA THR A 137 5.48 -4.71 -2.07
C THR A 137 4.66 -5.99 -1.90
N SER A 138 4.13 -6.23 -0.69
CA SER A 138 3.21 -7.33 -0.41
C SER A 138 1.95 -7.27 -1.27
N ALA A 139 1.38 -6.10 -1.51
CA ALA A 139 0.22 -5.93 -2.39
C ALA A 139 0.55 -6.35 -3.83
N PHE A 140 1.70 -5.95 -4.36
CA PHE A 140 2.14 -6.37 -5.70
C PHE A 140 2.39 -7.88 -5.80
N VAL A 141 3.02 -8.49 -4.80
CA VAL A 141 3.20 -9.95 -4.75
C VAL A 141 1.86 -10.66 -4.72
N LEU A 142 0.90 -10.16 -3.93
CA LEU A 142 -0.46 -10.70 -3.88
C LEU A 142 -1.14 -10.63 -5.25
N ILE A 143 -1.10 -9.48 -5.92
CA ILE A 143 -1.67 -9.31 -7.27
C ILE A 143 -1.03 -10.33 -8.23
N GLY A 144 0.29 -10.53 -8.14
CA GLY A 144 0.99 -11.52 -8.94
C GLY A 144 0.50 -12.95 -8.69
N ARG A 145 0.28 -13.32 -7.42
CA ARG A 145 -0.30 -14.63 -7.06
C ARG A 145 -1.73 -14.82 -7.58
N VAL A 146 -2.56 -13.77 -7.55
CA VAL A 146 -3.94 -13.84 -8.06
C VAL A 146 -3.95 -13.95 -9.58
N THR A 147 -3.15 -13.14 -10.27
CA THR A 147 -3.13 -13.06 -11.73
C THR A 147 -2.28 -14.15 -12.39
N GLY A 148 -1.42 -14.83 -11.61
CA GLY A 148 -0.43 -15.78 -12.13
C GLY A 148 0.74 -15.11 -12.86
N THR A 149 0.89 -13.78 -12.74
CA THR A 149 1.93 -12.99 -13.41
C THR A 149 2.63 -12.11 -12.38
N GLU A 150 3.89 -12.42 -12.05
CA GLU A 150 4.67 -11.55 -11.16
C GLU A 150 4.99 -10.22 -11.84
N PHE A 151 5.05 -9.16 -11.02
CA PHE A 151 5.55 -7.85 -11.45
C PHE A 151 7.05 -7.95 -11.69
N GLY A 152 7.41 -8.26 -12.94
CA GLY A 152 8.79 -8.34 -13.40
C GLY A 152 9.23 -7.11 -14.18
N HIS A 153 10.50 -7.12 -14.59
CA HIS A 153 11.07 -6.11 -15.47
C HIS A 153 10.22 -5.88 -16.74
N ASP A 154 9.76 -6.97 -17.37
CA ASP A 154 8.96 -6.89 -18.60
C ASP A 154 7.58 -6.26 -18.38
N TRP A 155 6.98 -6.47 -17.21
CA TRP A 155 5.74 -5.79 -16.84
C TRP A 155 5.98 -4.29 -16.67
N MET A 156 7.04 -3.89 -15.96
CA MET A 156 7.39 -2.48 -15.76
C MET A 156 7.69 -1.76 -17.09
N GLN A 157 8.32 -2.44 -18.04
CA GLN A 157 8.61 -1.91 -19.38
C GLN A 157 7.45 -2.07 -20.37
N GLY A 158 6.35 -2.71 -19.95
CA GLY A 158 5.15 -2.89 -20.74
C GLY A 158 4.43 -1.57 -21.04
N ALA A 159 3.48 -1.61 -21.97
CA ALA A 159 2.61 -0.47 -22.23
C ALA A 159 1.61 -0.31 -21.07
N HIS A 160 1.74 0.79 -20.34
CA HIS A 160 0.81 1.17 -19.27
C HIS A 160 -0.08 2.31 -19.74
N SER A 161 -1.39 2.21 -19.46
CA SER A 161 -2.32 3.31 -19.70
C SER A 161 -2.39 4.19 -18.47
N CYS A 162 -2.03 5.46 -18.62
CA CYS A 162 -2.25 6.47 -17.60
C CYS A 162 -3.56 7.19 -17.90
N TYR A 163 -4.45 7.25 -16.91
CA TYR A 163 -5.68 8.03 -16.97
C TYR A 163 -5.59 9.15 -15.95
N LEU A 164 -5.75 10.39 -16.41
CA LEU A 164 -5.93 11.53 -15.52
C LEU A 164 -7.39 11.54 -15.07
N ILE A 165 -7.59 11.43 -13.76
CA ILE A 165 -8.90 11.62 -13.14
C ILE A 165 -8.91 13.09 -12.68
N ASP A 166 -9.60 13.95 -13.43
CA ASP A 166 -9.83 15.34 -13.03
C ASP A 166 -10.86 15.35 -11.88
N ASN A 167 -10.51 16.04 -10.78
CA ASN A 167 -11.39 16.25 -9.62
C ASN A 167 -12.39 17.39 -9.84
#